data_AF-A0A931HXX5-F1
#
_entry.id   AF-A0A931HXX5-F1
#
_cell.length_a   1.000
_cell.length_b   1.000
_cell.length_c   1.000
_cell.angle_alpha   90.00
_cell.angle_beta   90.00
_cell.angle_gamma   90.00
#
_symmetry.space_group_name_H-M   'P 1'
#
loop_
_entity.id
_entity.type
_entity.pdbx_description
1 polymer ?
#
loop_
_entity_poly.entity_id
_entity_poly.type
_entity_poly.pdbx_seq_one_letter_code
_entity_poly.pdbx_strand_id
1 'polypeptide(L)'
;MKRFMAVCFLFLFALMVHPMSSGATSWAYPFVVWDGYVYEITEEPVSEVEEEIGEVTAYNDMAQERGNFSNALQEGTPYYKISGVSSDKAIAVKDRDGTLVKAVRLKEYTYEGMPYHTDSNEEVYVFLGIGALIGLLILFRIRSLKKA
;
A
#
# COMPACT_ATOMS: atom_id res chain seq x y z
N MET A 1 -18.64 -14.05 -41.13
CA MET A 1 -18.10 -12.74 -40.73
C MET A 1 -18.83 -12.12 -39.54
N LYS A 2 -20.16 -11.86 -39.61
CA LYS A 2 -20.93 -11.24 -38.50
C LYS A 2 -20.79 -11.95 -37.13
N ARG A 3 -20.85 -13.28 -37.09
CA ARG A 3 -20.69 -14.08 -35.86
C ARG A 3 -19.26 -14.08 -35.30
N PHE A 4 -18.25 -13.90 -36.15
CA PHE A 4 -16.85 -13.78 -35.72
C PHE A 4 -16.60 -12.40 -35.10
N MET A 5 -17.14 -11.35 -35.72
CA MET A 5 -17.05 -9.98 -35.23
C MET A 5 -17.75 -9.78 -33.89
N ALA A 6 -18.90 -10.44 -33.66
CA ALA A 6 -19.59 -10.42 -32.37
C ALA A 6 -18.76 -11.09 -31.25
N VAL A 7 -18.03 -12.17 -31.55
CA VAL A 7 -17.15 -12.84 -30.58
C VAL A 7 -15.94 -11.97 -30.24
N CYS A 8 -15.33 -11.31 -31.24
CA CYS A 8 -14.25 -10.35 -30.99
C CYS A 8 -14.72 -9.17 -30.13
N PHE A 9 -15.94 -8.67 -30.36
CA PHE A 9 -16.53 -7.59 -29.56
C PHE A 9 -16.80 -7.99 -28.11
N LEU A 10 -17.35 -9.19 -27.88
CA LEU A 10 -17.56 -9.74 -26.53
C LEU A 10 -16.24 -9.95 -25.79
N PHE A 11 -15.19 -10.39 -26.49
CA PHE A 11 -13.86 -10.57 -25.91
C PHE A 11 -13.21 -9.23 -25.53
N LEU A 12 -13.31 -8.22 -26.40
CA LEU A 12 -12.82 -6.87 -26.10
C LEU A 12 -13.60 -6.22 -24.96
N PHE A 13 -14.93 -6.43 -24.89
CA PHE A 13 -15.74 -5.95 -23.78
C PHE A 13 -15.37 -6.61 -22.45
N ALA A 14 -15.07 -7.91 -22.46
CA ALA A 14 -14.59 -8.64 -21.28
C ALA A 14 -13.22 -8.14 -20.79
N LEU A 15 -12.36 -7.62 -21.66
CA LEU A 15 -11.08 -7.01 -21.27
C LEU A 15 -11.25 -5.60 -20.64
N MET A 16 -12.41 -4.95 -20.78
CA MET A 16 -12.65 -3.61 -20.21
C MET A 16 -13.26 -3.64 -18.80
N VAL A 17 -13.69 -4.81 -18.30
CA VAL A 17 -14.22 -4.97 -16.93
C VAL A 17 -13.13 -5.29 -15.90
N HIS A 18 -11.85 -5.21 -16.26
CA HIS A 18 -10.77 -5.31 -15.28
C HIS A 18 -10.77 -4.08 -14.38
N PRO A 19 -10.93 -4.23 -13.05
CA PRO A 19 -10.77 -3.12 -12.13
C PRO A 19 -9.32 -2.66 -12.20
N MET A 20 -9.07 -1.49 -12.79
CA MET A 20 -7.80 -0.80 -12.62
C MET A 20 -7.78 -0.27 -11.19
N SER A 21 -7.02 -0.92 -10.30
CA SER A 21 -6.78 -0.36 -8.98
C SER A 21 -5.85 0.84 -9.11
N SER A 22 -6.39 2.06 -9.14
CA SER A 22 -5.57 3.26 -8.93
C SER A 22 -5.35 3.44 -7.43
N GLY A 23 -4.21 2.97 -6.92
CA GLY A 23 -3.83 3.03 -5.51
C GLY A 23 -3.16 4.35 -5.11
N ALA A 24 -3.73 5.49 -5.49
CA ALA A 24 -3.23 6.78 -4.99
C ALA A 24 -3.74 7.00 -3.56
N THR A 25 -3.09 6.39 -2.59
CA THR A 25 -3.32 6.69 -1.18
C THR A 25 -2.64 8.01 -0.85
N SER A 26 -3.38 8.98 -0.32
CA SER A 26 -2.83 10.21 0.24
C SER A 26 -3.06 10.19 1.74
N TRP A 27 -1.99 10.39 2.50
CA TRP A 27 -2.08 10.52 3.95
C TRP A 27 -2.70 11.86 4.35
N ALA A 28 -3.56 11.85 5.38
CA ALA A 28 -4.20 13.07 5.86
C ALA A 28 -3.23 14.03 6.57
N TYR A 29 -2.16 13.50 7.17
CA TYR A 29 -1.15 14.25 7.92
C TYR A 29 0.19 13.48 7.94
N PRO A 30 1.33 14.15 8.16
CA PRO A 30 2.62 13.50 8.38
C PRO A 30 2.67 12.86 9.77
N PHE A 31 3.23 11.65 9.88
CA PHE A 31 3.33 10.94 11.15
C PHE A 31 4.53 10.00 11.21
N VAL A 32 4.83 9.59 12.43
CA VAL A 32 5.69 8.46 12.76
C VAL A 32 4.93 7.46 13.62
N VAL A 33 5.33 6.20 13.55
CA VAL A 33 4.93 5.16 14.47
C VAL A 33 6.11 4.93 15.41
N TRP A 34 5.82 4.90 16.70
CA TRP A 34 6.78 4.52 17.73
C TRP A 34 6.04 3.80 18.85
N ASP A 35 6.64 2.71 19.34
CA ASP A 35 6.10 1.87 20.43
C ASP A 35 4.63 1.43 20.22
N GLY A 36 4.26 1.16 18.97
CA GLY A 36 2.90 0.73 18.61
C GLY A 36 1.85 1.84 18.57
N TYR A 37 2.23 3.12 18.57
CA TYR A 37 1.31 4.24 18.46
C TYR A 37 1.70 5.20 17.33
N VAL A 38 0.69 5.84 16.75
CA VAL A 38 0.83 6.91 15.75
C VAL A 38 1.06 8.23 16.46
N TYR A 39 2.11 8.95 16.06
CA TYR A 39 2.42 10.30 16.48
C TYR A 39 2.36 11.23 15.26
N GLU A 40 1.44 12.19 15.27
CA GLU A 40 1.33 13.22 14.23
C GLU A 40 2.44 14.25 14.38
N ILE A 41 3.20 14.49 13.30
CA ILE A 41 4.25 15.50 13.27
C ILE A 41 3.59 16.86 13.12
N THR A 42 3.89 17.77 14.06
CA THR A 42 3.39 19.14 14.07
C THR A 42 4.47 20.13 13.62
N GLU A 43 4.09 21.39 13.40
CA GLU A 43 5.03 22.48 13.15
C GLU A 43 5.56 23.12 14.45
N GLU A 44 5.23 22.57 15.63
CA GLU A 44 5.64 23.13 16.92
C GLU A 44 7.11 22.77 17.21
N PRO A 45 8.04 23.75 17.27
CA PRO A 45 9.44 23.47 17.51
C PRO A 45 9.69 23.05 18.97
N VAL A 46 10.72 22.24 19.17
CA VAL A 46 11.19 21.78 20.49
C VAL A 46 12.65 22.16 20.67
N SER A 47 12.97 22.86 21.76
CA SER A 47 14.35 23.29 22.06
C SER A 47 15.09 22.38 23.03
N GLU A 48 14.39 21.66 23.88
CA GLU A 48 14.96 20.82 24.93
C GLU A 48 14.52 19.37 24.77
N VAL A 49 15.50 18.52 24.46
CA VAL A 49 15.34 17.07 24.32
C VAL A 49 16.36 16.36 25.21
N GLU A 50 16.00 15.16 25.65
CA GLU A 50 16.83 14.29 26.47
C GLU A 50 17.47 13.20 25.60
N GLU A 51 17.39 11.94 26.01
CA GLU A 51 17.90 10.79 25.28
C GLU A 51 17.16 10.51 23.96
N GLU A 52 17.89 9.87 23.04
CA GLU A 52 17.30 9.19 21.88
C GLU A 52 16.55 7.93 22.35
N ILE A 53 15.33 7.74 21.86
CA ILE A 53 14.41 6.67 22.28
C ILE A 53 14.04 5.71 21.14
N GLY A 54 14.60 5.92 19.95
CA GLY A 54 14.37 5.10 18.78
C GLY A 54 14.66 5.88 17.49
N GLU A 55 14.33 5.26 16.36
CA GLU A 55 14.48 5.85 15.04
C GLU A 55 13.43 5.29 14.08
N VAL A 56 13.25 5.95 12.92
CA VAL A 56 12.47 5.43 11.81
C VAL A 56 13.14 4.17 11.26
N THR A 57 12.41 3.05 11.24
CA THR A 57 12.91 1.77 10.69
C THR A 57 12.35 1.46 9.30
N ALA A 58 11.30 2.18 8.86
CA ALA A 58 10.70 2.01 7.55
C ALA A 58 10.06 3.32 7.07
N TYR A 59 10.30 3.70 5.82
CA TYR A 59 9.65 4.85 5.18
C TYR A 59 8.78 4.40 3.99
N ASN A 60 7.54 4.88 3.94
CA ASN A 60 6.63 4.67 2.81
C ASN A 60 5.51 5.73 2.80
N ASP A 61 5.42 6.53 1.74
CA ASP A 61 4.41 7.60 1.61
C ASP A 61 3.11 7.13 0.93
N MET A 62 3.00 5.83 0.60
CA MET A 62 1.83 5.26 -0.08
C MET A 62 1.16 4.11 0.68
N ALA A 63 1.90 3.40 1.53
CA ALA A 63 1.42 2.22 2.25
C ALA A 63 1.89 2.18 3.70
N GLN A 64 1.18 1.40 4.53
CA GLN A 64 1.56 1.15 5.92
C GLN A 64 2.69 0.13 5.98
N GLU A 65 3.65 0.36 6.85
CA GLU A 65 4.76 -0.57 7.10
C GLU A 65 4.81 -1.00 8.57
N ARG A 66 5.55 -2.08 8.82
CA ARG A 66 5.82 -2.56 10.18
C ARG A 66 6.96 -1.77 10.83
N GLY A 67 7.07 -1.90 12.16
CA GLY A 67 8.10 -1.25 12.96
C GLY A 67 7.82 0.22 13.19
N ASN A 68 8.89 0.99 13.41
CA ASN A 68 8.82 2.44 13.57
C ASN A 68 8.67 3.10 12.19
N PHE A 69 7.47 2.99 11.64
CA PHE A 69 7.12 3.47 10.31
C PHE A 69 6.96 4.99 10.25
N SER A 70 7.41 5.64 9.18
CA SER A 70 7.03 7.02 8.85
C SER A 70 6.54 7.14 7.42
N ASN A 71 5.54 8.00 7.23
CA ASN A 71 5.09 8.41 5.90
C ASN A 71 5.75 9.71 5.40
N ALA A 72 6.64 10.32 6.19
CA ALA A 72 7.16 11.66 5.93
C ALA A 72 8.68 11.80 6.12
N LEU A 73 9.26 11.00 7.02
CA LEU A 73 10.66 11.04 7.44
C LEU A 73 11.40 9.78 6.97
N GLN A 74 12.67 9.94 6.59
CA GLN A 74 13.49 8.84 6.08
C GLN A 74 13.92 7.88 7.18
N GLU A 75 14.24 6.65 6.79
CA GLU A 75 14.86 5.65 7.67
C GLU A 75 16.11 6.21 8.36
N GLY A 76 16.30 5.83 9.63
CA GLY A 76 17.38 6.35 10.49
C GLY A 76 17.11 7.74 11.07
N THR A 77 15.94 8.34 10.84
CA THR A 77 15.58 9.60 11.53
C THR A 77 15.35 9.31 13.01
N PRO A 78 16.11 9.91 13.93
CA PRO A 78 16.02 9.61 15.35
C PRO A 78 14.79 10.26 16.01
N TYR A 79 14.30 9.60 17.04
CA TYR A 79 13.26 10.06 17.95
C TYR A 79 13.89 10.42 19.28
N TYR A 80 13.49 11.53 19.86
CA TYR A 80 13.98 11.98 21.15
C TYR A 80 12.86 12.16 22.15
N LYS A 81 13.18 11.95 23.41
CA LYS A 81 12.31 12.34 24.52
C LYS A 81 12.35 13.85 24.71
N ILE A 82 11.19 14.47 24.91
CA ILE A 82 11.06 15.90 25.18
C ILE A 82 11.21 16.14 26.68
N SER A 83 12.05 17.09 27.09
CA SER A 83 12.26 17.40 28.50
C SER A 83 10.96 17.77 29.21
N GLY A 84 10.66 17.09 30.32
CA GLY A 84 9.46 17.32 31.12
C GLY A 84 8.13 16.84 30.48
N VAL A 85 8.17 16.16 29.33
CA VAL A 85 6.99 15.59 28.67
C VAL A 85 7.14 14.08 28.59
N SER A 86 6.08 13.36 28.98
CA SER A 86 6.05 11.91 28.83
C SER A 86 5.99 11.53 27.35
N SER A 87 6.83 10.58 26.93
CA SER A 87 6.84 10.05 25.56
C SER A 87 5.48 9.45 25.16
N ASP A 88 4.67 9.00 26.12
CA ASP A 88 3.29 8.58 25.90
C ASP A 88 2.34 9.70 25.43
N LYS A 89 2.78 10.96 25.48
CA LYS A 89 2.01 12.11 25.01
C LYS A 89 2.62 12.72 23.75
N ALA A 90 3.94 12.90 23.74
CA ALA A 90 4.65 13.46 22.60
C ALA A 90 6.13 13.08 22.63
N ILE A 91 6.71 13.01 21.42
CA ILE A 91 8.14 12.81 21.18
C ILE A 91 8.66 13.92 20.28
N ALA A 92 9.97 14.11 20.20
CA ALA A 92 10.59 15.02 19.25
C ALA A 92 11.20 14.25 18.09
N VAL A 93 11.04 14.79 16.87
CA VAL A 93 11.64 14.26 15.64
C VAL A 93 12.26 15.41 14.86
N LYS A 94 13.24 15.12 14.01
CA LYS A 94 13.77 16.12 13.08
C LYS A 94 12.88 16.17 11.84
N ASP A 95 12.43 17.37 11.49
CA ASP A 95 11.79 17.60 10.20
C ASP A 95 12.81 17.54 9.04
N ARG A 96 12.33 17.78 7.82
CA ARG A 96 13.18 17.76 6.61
C ARG A 96 14.24 18.87 6.59
N ASP A 97 14.02 19.95 7.33
CA ASP A 97 14.93 21.08 7.44
C ASP A 97 15.93 20.89 8.61
N GLY A 98 15.82 19.79 9.35
CA GLY A 98 16.67 19.44 10.49
C GLY A 98 16.24 20.08 11.81
N THR A 99 15.09 20.76 11.84
CA THR A 99 14.52 21.35 13.05
C THR A 99 13.86 20.27 13.90
N LEU A 100 14.11 20.29 15.21
CA LEU A 100 13.38 19.43 16.14
C LEU A 100 11.97 19.97 16.31
N VAL A 101 10.99 19.14 15.97
CA VAL A 101 9.56 19.44 16.07
C VAL A 101 8.86 18.38 16.91
N LYS A 102 7.73 18.76 17.48
CA LYS A 102 6.90 17.88 18.31
C LYS A 102 6.08 16.94 17.43
N ALA A 103 6.06 15.66 17.79
CA ALA A 103 5.11 14.68 17.28
C ALA A 103 4.18 14.24 18.42
N VAL A 104 2.87 14.41 18.26
CA VAL A 104 1.86 14.20 19.32
C VAL A 104 1.16 12.87 19.12
N ARG A 105 1.07 12.06 20.19
CA ARG A 105 0.41 10.75 20.14
C ARG A 105 -1.07 10.90 19.85
N LEU A 106 -1.57 10.12 18.89
CA LEU A 106 -2.98 10.11 18.50
C LEU A 106 -3.70 8.84 18.92
N LYS A 107 -3.22 7.69 18.42
CA LYS A 107 -3.93 6.41 18.52
C LYS A 107 -2.96 5.24 18.39
N GLU A 108 -3.44 4.07 18.78
CA GLU A 108 -2.73 2.81 18.56
C GLU A 108 -2.57 2.52 17.06
N TYR A 109 -1.41 1.97 16.69
CA TYR A 109 -1.07 1.58 15.34
C TYR A 109 -1.35 0.08 15.16
N THR A 110 -2.50 -0.24 14.59
CA THR A 110 -3.03 -1.61 14.50
C THR A 110 -2.58 -2.36 13.25
N TYR A 111 -1.50 -1.93 12.59
CA TYR A 111 -1.01 -2.59 11.38
C TYR A 111 -0.13 -3.78 11.73
N GLU A 112 -0.68 -4.97 11.61
CA GLU A 112 0.06 -6.21 11.84
C GLU A 112 0.83 -6.69 10.59
N GLY A 113 0.76 -5.97 9.47
CA GLY A 113 1.24 -6.40 8.16
C GLY A 113 0.29 -7.41 7.52
N MET A 114 -0.04 -7.22 6.23
CA MET A 114 -0.77 -8.28 5.53
C MET A 114 0.11 -9.54 5.46
N PRO A 115 -0.40 -10.74 5.78
CA PRO A 115 0.25 -11.95 5.31
C PRO A 115 0.33 -11.84 3.78
N TYR A 116 1.52 -12.03 3.23
CA TYR A 116 1.75 -12.08 1.80
C TYR A 116 0.98 -13.28 1.22
N HIS A 117 -0.31 -13.08 0.97
CA HIS A 117 -1.05 -13.91 0.04
C HIS A 117 -0.68 -13.36 -1.33
N THR A 118 0.20 -14.09 -2.03
CA THR A 118 0.39 -13.95 -3.48
C THR A 118 -1.00 -13.82 -4.09
N ASP A 119 -1.25 -12.66 -4.68
CA ASP A 119 -2.51 -12.28 -5.28
C ASP A 119 -3.01 -13.43 -6.18
N SER A 120 -4.13 -14.06 -5.79
CA SER A 120 -4.74 -15.26 -6.39
C SER A 120 -5.19 -15.07 -7.84
N ASN A 121 -4.83 -13.95 -8.45
CA ASN A 121 -5.17 -13.59 -9.82
C ASN A 121 -4.41 -14.43 -10.85
N GLU A 122 -3.22 -14.97 -10.54
CA GLU A 122 -2.52 -15.89 -11.46
C GLU A 122 -3.38 -17.12 -11.82
N GLU A 123 -4.05 -17.72 -10.83
CA GLU A 123 -4.92 -18.88 -11.06
C GLU A 123 -6.11 -18.51 -11.95
N VAL A 124 -6.71 -17.34 -11.74
CA VAL A 124 -7.83 -16.83 -12.54
C VAL A 124 -7.42 -16.67 -14.01
N TYR A 125 -6.22 -16.13 -14.28
CA TYR A 125 -5.70 -16.00 -15.64
C TYR A 125 -5.38 -17.35 -16.29
N VAL A 126 -4.88 -18.34 -15.53
CA VAL A 126 -4.67 -19.71 -16.00
C VAL A 126 -6.01 -20.36 -16.38
N PHE A 127 -7.04 -20.24 -15.56
CA PHE A 127 -8.36 -20.80 -15.86
C PHE A 127 -9.05 -20.12 -17.06
N LEU A 128 -8.94 -18.79 -17.18
CA LEU A 128 -9.42 -18.06 -18.37
C LEU A 128 -8.68 -18.49 -19.64
N GLY A 129 -7.36 -18.67 -19.58
CA GLY A 129 -6.54 -19.14 -20.69
C GLY A 129 -6.94 -20.55 -21.15
N ILE A 130 -7.11 -21.48 -20.21
CA ILE A 130 -7.57 -22.86 -20.50
C ILE A 130 -8.98 -22.84 -21.11
N GLY A 131 -9.91 -22.07 -20.54
CA GLY A 131 -11.27 -21.94 -21.04
C GLY A 131 -11.33 -21.41 -22.48
N ALA A 132 -10.52 -20.41 -22.81
CA ALA A 132 -10.42 -19.87 -24.16
C ALA A 132 -9.86 -20.90 -25.16
N LEU A 133 -8.84 -21.67 -24.77
CA LEU A 133 -8.25 -22.73 -25.58
C LEU A 133 -9.28 -23.83 -25.89
N ILE A 134 -10.02 -24.30 -24.89
CA ILE A 134 -11.08 -25.30 -25.04
C ILE A 134 -12.19 -24.79 -25.96
N GLY A 135 -12.62 -23.54 -25.78
CA GLY A 135 -13.61 -22.90 -26.65
C GLY A 135 -13.18 -22.86 -28.12
N LEU A 136 -11.91 -22.53 -28.40
CA LEU A 136 -11.35 -22.55 -29.75
C LEU A 136 -11.33 -23.95 -30.36
N LEU A 137 -10.95 -24.98 -29.59
CA LEU A 137 -10.94 -26.37 -30.04
C LEU A 137 -12.35 -26.87 -30.39
N ILE A 138 -13.36 -26.53 -29.57
CA ILE A 138 -14.76 -26.86 -29.83
C ILE A 138 -15.24 -26.18 -31.12
N LEU A 139 -14.94 -24.89 -31.31
CA LEU A 139 -15.31 -24.16 -32.53
C LEU A 139 -14.63 -24.73 -33.78
N PHE A 140 -13.36 -25.13 -33.68
CA PHE A 140 -12.63 -25.80 -34.76
C PHE A 140 -13.30 -27.15 -35.12
N ARG A 141 -13.68 -27.94 -34.11
CA ARG A 141 -14.37 -29.21 -34.32
C ARG A 141 -15.74 -29.05 -34.97
N ILE A 142 -16.55 -28.09 -34.51
CA ILE A 142 -17.86 -27.80 -35.10
C ILE A 142 -17.72 -27.35 -36.56
N ARG A 143 -16.68 -26.57 -36.90
CA ARG A 143 -16.39 -26.18 -38.29
C ARG A 143 -15.94 -27.36 -39.15
N SER A 144 -15.14 -28.27 -38.61
CA SER A 144 -14.70 -29.50 -39.28
C SER A 144 -15.89 -30.41 -39.60
N LEU A 145 -16.84 -30.55 -38.67
CA LEU A 145 -18.03 -31.39 -38.85
C LEU A 145 -19.05 -30.83 -39.85
N LYS A 146 -19.07 -29.51 -40.09
CA LYS A 146 -19.95 -28.88 -41.09
C LYS A 146 -19.37 -28.89 -42.51
N LYS A 147 -18.11 -29.29 -42.67
CA LYS A 147 -17.44 -29.42 -43.98
C LYS A 147 -17.41 -30.87 -44.50
N ALA A 148 -17.79 -31.84 -43.67
CA ALA A 148 -18.06 -33.22 -44.05
C ALA A 148 -19.55 -33.38 -44.38
#